data_AF-A0A4Q2Y1T4-F1
#
_entry.id   AF-A0A4Q2Y1T4-F1
#
_cell.length_a   1.000
_cell.length_b   1.000
_cell.length_c   1.000
_cell.angle_alpha   90.00
_cell.angle_beta   90.00
_cell.angle_gamma   90.00
#
_symmetry.space_group_name_H-M   'P 1'
#
loop_
_entity.id
_entity.type
_entity.pdbx_description
1 polymer ?
#
loop_
_entity_poly.entity_id
_entity_poly.type
_entity_poly.pdbx_seq_one_letter_code
_entity_poly.pdbx_strand_id
1 'polypeptide(L)'
;TYKGTRAVVVWDPTNSQGQIQLANLPQLDAEKDYQLWIVDPAQKNPVSAGLIHRAADGSAKVPFQPVQVISTAAAFAISIEKAGGVPVGEGPIVILGK
;
A
#
# COMPACT_ATOMS: atom_id res chain seq x y z
N THR A 1 11.49 4.94 12.64
CA THR A 1 10.48 6.03 12.65
C THR A 1 10.02 6.26 11.23
N TYR A 2 8.72 6.41 10.98
CA TYR A 2 8.13 6.74 9.67
C TYR A 2 7.95 8.25 9.46
N LYS A 3 8.40 9.06 10.44
CA LYS A 3 8.45 10.51 10.32
C LYS A 3 9.35 10.89 9.13
N GLY A 4 8.78 11.54 8.12
CA GLY A 4 9.49 11.94 6.90
C GLY A 4 9.26 11.02 5.69
N THR A 5 8.60 9.87 5.88
CA THR A 5 8.12 9.07 4.76
C THR A 5 7.01 9.83 4.03
N ARG A 6 7.05 9.81 2.70
CA ARG A 6 6.06 10.48 1.84
C ARG A 6 5.50 9.47 0.86
N ALA A 7 4.20 9.58 0.59
CA ALA A 7 3.48 8.76 -0.37
C ALA A 7 2.65 9.67 -1.28
N VAL A 8 2.72 9.41 -2.58
CA VAL A 8 1.82 10.01 -3.58
C VAL A 8 1.18 8.86 -4.33
N VAL A 9 -0.14 8.87 -4.42
CA VAL A 9 -0.92 7.89 -5.19
C VAL A 9 -1.61 8.62 -6.32
N VAL A 10 -1.51 8.07 -7.52
CA VAL A 10 -2.34 8.42 -8.67
C VAL A 10 -3.24 7.23 -8.93
N TRP A 11 -4.56 7.45 -8.92
CA TRP A 11 -5.57 6.42 -9.02
C TRP A 11 -6.46 6.66 -10.25
N ASP A 12 -6.67 5.61 -11.03
CA ASP A 12 -7.65 5.56 -12.11
C ASP A 12 -8.82 4.65 -11.68
N PRO A 13 -9.95 5.23 -11.23
CA PRO A 13 -11.10 4.45 -10.78
C PRO A 13 -11.79 3.70 -11.93
N THR A 14 -11.63 4.15 -13.17
CA THR A 14 -12.31 3.53 -14.34
C THR A 14 -11.74 2.15 -14.62
N ASN A 15 -10.41 2.05 -14.59
CA ASN A 15 -9.69 0.79 -14.86
C ASN A 15 -9.30 0.05 -13.59
N SER A 16 -9.65 0.59 -12.41
CA SER A 16 -9.21 0.09 -11.11
C SER A 16 -7.70 -0.16 -11.07
N GLN A 17 -6.89 0.84 -11.44
CA GLN A 17 -5.43 0.72 -11.43
C GLN A 17 -4.79 2.02 -10.98
N GLY A 18 -3.55 1.96 -10.51
CA GLY A 18 -2.87 3.16 -10.06
C GLY A 18 -1.36 3.04 -10.07
N GLN A 19 -0.73 4.13 -9.65
CA GLN A 19 0.70 4.19 -9.40
C GLN A 19 0.93 4.84 -8.04
N ILE A 20 1.79 4.21 -7.24
CA ILE A 20 2.26 4.79 -6.00
C ILE A 20 3.73 5.17 -6.13
N GLN A 21 4.08 6.33 -5.60
CA GLN A 21 5.44 6.81 -5.48
C GLN A 21 5.74 7.16 -4.03
N LEU A 22 6.83 6.59 -3.51
CA LEU A 22 7.22 6.71 -2.12
C LEU A 22 8.65 7.17 -1.98
N ALA A 23 8.93 7.89 -0.90
CA ALA A 23 10.26 8.32 -0.51
C ALA A 23 10.48 8.10 0.99
N ASN A 24 11.73 7.82 1.35
CA ASN A 24 12.18 7.60 2.73
C ASN A 24 11.46 6.44 3.43
N LEU A 25 11.21 5.32 2.73
CA LEU A 25 10.79 4.08 3.39
C LEU A 25 11.97 3.48 4.16
N PRO A 26 11.80 3.17 5.46
CA PRO A 26 12.75 2.37 6.21
C PRO A 26 12.90 0.97 5.62
N GLN A 27 14.10 0.41 5.71
CA GLN A 27 14.31 -1.03 5.45
C GLN A 27 13.61 -1.86 6.54
N LEU A 28 13.05 -3.00 6.13
CA LEU A 28 12.44 -3.97 7.03
C LEU A 28 13.34 -5.19 7.21
N ASP A 29 13.08 -5.97 8.25
CA ASP A 29 13.65 -7.31 8.42
C ASP A 29 13.15 -8.24 7.30
N ALA A 30 13.91 -9.29 6.98
CA ALA A 30 13.59 -10.21 5.87
C ALA A 30 12.25 -10.95 6.01
N GLU A 31 11.68 -10.99 7.21
CA GLU A 31 10.41 -11.66 7.50
C GLU A 31 9.19 -10.73 7.31
N LYS A 32 9.41 -9.50 6.84
CA LYS A 32 8.37 -8.47 6.72
C LYS A 32 8.38 -7.78 5.37
N ASP A 33 7.19 -7.44 4.89
CA ASP A 33 6.99 -6.66 3.67
C ASP A 33 6.06 -5.47 3.91
N TYR A 34 6.20 -4.44 3.08
CA TYR A 34 5.18 -3.40 2.99
C TYR A 34 4.06 -3.85 2.06
N GLN A 35 2.81 -3.65 2.47
CA GLN A 35 1.65 -3.95 1.63
C GLN A 35 0.76 -2.72 1.47
N LEU A 36 0.35 -2.46 0.23
CA LEU A 36 -0.58 -1.40 -0.13
C LEU A 36 -2.02 -1.92 -0.01
N TRP A 37 -2.88 -1.09 0.58
CA TRP A 37 -4.29 -1.35 0.75
C TRP A 37 -5.12 -0.18 0.23
N ILE A 38 -6.30 -0.51 -0.31
CA ILE A 38 -7.33 0.46 -0.68
C ILE A 38 -8.52 0.24 0.25
N VAL A 39 -8.96 1.30 0.92
CA VAL A 39 -10.17 1.28 1.74
C VAL A 39 -11.35 1.64 0.86
N ASP A 40 -12.22 0.65 0.65
CA ASP A 40 -13.50 0.83 -0.01
C ASP A 40 -14.64 0.61 1.01
N PRO A 41 -15.49 1.63 1.28
CA PRO A 41 -16.62 1.48 2.22
C PRO A 41 -17.62 0.38 1.85
N ALA A 42 -17.68 -0.05 0.58
CA ALA A 42 -18.51 -1.17 0.14
C ALA A 42 -17.92 -2.54 0.49
N GLN A 43 -16.64 -2.59 0.88
CA GLN A 43 -15.93 -3.83 1.21
C GLN A 43 -15.82 -4.00 2.73
N LYS A 44 -15.88 -5.26 3.19
CA LYS A 44 -15.77 -5.57 4.62
C LYS A 44 -14.38 -5.25 5.18
N ASN A 45 -13.34 -5.49 4.38
CA ASN A 45 -11.93 -5.29 4.72
C ASN A 45 -11.27 -4.42 3.65
N PRO A 46 -10.17 -3.71 3.98
CA PRO A 46 -9.33 -3.08 2.97
C PRO A 46 -8.88 -4.10 1.91
N VAL A 47 -8.91 -3.69 0.66
CA VAL A 47 -8.54 -4.56 -0.47
C VAL A 47 -7.05 -4.43 -0.73
N SER A 48 -6.36 -5.57 -0.83
CA SER A 48 -4.93 -5.59 -1.19
C SER A 48 -4.72 -5.01 -2.58
N ALA A 49 -3.78 -4.09 -2.69
CA ALA A 49 -3.25 -3.55 -3.94
C ALA A 49 -1.79 -3.95 -4.19
N GLY A 50 -1.32 -4.98 -3.49
CA GLY A 50 -0.03 -5.60 -3.73
C GLY A 50 1.08 -5.13 -2.79
N LEU A 51 2.25 -5.75 -2.96
CA LEU A 51 3.45 -5.49 -2.16
C LEU A 51 4.20 -4.28 -2.68
N ILE A 52 4.88 -3.58 -1.77
CA ILE A 52 5.77 -2.48 -2.10
C ILE A 52 7.20 -2.93 -1.86
N HIS A 53 7.94 -3.05 -2.96
CA HIS A 53 9.38 -3.29 -2.91
C HIS A 53 10.12 -1.96 -3.03
N ARG A 54 10.82 -1.57 -1.96
CA ARG A 54 11.66 -0.36 -1.94
C ARG A 54 13.02 -0.63 -2.60
N ALA A 55 13.57 0.40 -3.23
CA ALA A 55 14.97 0.45 -3.61
C ALA A 55 15.88 0.69 -2.39
N ALA A 56 17.19 0.52 -2.57
CA ALA A 56 18.18 0.69 -1.50
C ALA A 56 18.13 2.11 -0.87
N ASP A 57 17.86 3.13 -1.68
CA ASP A 57 17.72 4.54 -1.28
C ASP A 57 16.42 4.86 -0.52
N GLY A 58 15.52 3.88 -0.38
CA GLY A 58 14.24 4.05 0.30
C GLY A 58 13.12 4.64 -0.55
N SER A 59 13.33 4.77 -1.85
CA SER A 59 12.27 5.08 -2.80
C SER A 59 11.50 3.83 -3.23
N ALA A 60 10.28 4.02 -3.72
CA ALA A 60 9.55 3.01 -4.47
C ALA A 60 8.67 3.68 -5.52
N LYS A 61 8.54 3.08 -6.70
CA LYS A 61 7.59 3.51 -7.73
C LYS A 61 6.93 2.26 -8.30
N VAL A 62 5.69 2.00 -7.90
CA VAL A 62 5.03 0.72 -8.15
C VAL A 62 3.69 0.98 -8.86
N PRO A 63 3.49 0.46 -10.09
CA PRO A 63 2.15 0.35 -10.63
C PRO A 63 1.40 -0.74 -9.84
N PHE A 64 0.11 -0.53 -9.60
CA PHE A 64 -0.70 -1.49 -8.85
C PHE A 64 -2.10 -1.65 -9.45
N GLN A 65 -2.65 -2.84 -9.21
CA GLN A 65 -4.05 -3.17 -9.47
C GLN A 65 -4.56 -3.96 -8.26
N PRO A 66 -5.66 -3.54 -7.61
CA PRO A 66 -6.22 -4.25 -6.49
C PRO A 66 -6.76 -5.61 -6.90
N VAL A 67 -6.70 -6.57 -5.97
CA VAL A 67 -7.15 -7.95 -6.20
C VAL A 67 -8.66 -8.09 -6.39
N GLN A 68 -9.41 -7.02 -6.10
CA GLN A 68 -10.86 -6.92 -6.28
C GLN A 68 -11.20 -5.54 -6.85
N VAL A 69 -12.36 -5.45 -7.51
CA VAL A 69 -12.89 -4.18 -8.03
C VAL A 69 -13.15 -3.22 -6.88
N ILE A 70 -12.75 -1.96 -7.07
CA ILE A 70 -12.96 -0.89 -6.11
C ILE A 70 -14.08 0.01 -6.62
N SER A 71 -15.14 0.14 -5.82
CA SER A 71 -16.26 1.04 -6.09
C SER A 71 -15.92 2.48 -5.72
N THR A 72 -15.26 2.70 -4.58
CA THR A 72 -14.81 4.02 -4.11
C THR A 72 -13.53 3.85 -3.31
N ALA A 73 -12.44 4.48 -3.74
CA ALA A 73 -11.19 4.51 -2.99
C ALA A 73 -11.24 5.64 -1.94
N ALA A 74 -11.76 5.35 -0.75
CA ALA A 74 -11.92 6.33 0.32
C ALA A 74 -10.61 6.65 1.08
N ALA A 75 -9.65 5.73 1.02
CA ALA A 75 -8.31 5.93 1.55
C ALA A 75 -7.32 4.92 0.94
N PHE A 76 -6.04 5.23 1.01
CA PHE A 76 -4.94 4.32 0.77
C PHE A 76 -4.14 4.14 2.06
N ALA A 77 -3.77 2.90 2.38
CA ALA A 77 -2.97 2.58 3.56
C ALA A 77 -1.77 1.73 3.17
N ILE A 78 -0.67 1.90 3.90
CA ILE A 78 0.48 1.00 3.85
C ILE A 78 0.68 0.43 5.24
N SER A 79 0.75 -0.89 5.34
CA SER A 79 1.10 -1.61 6.56
C SER A 79 2.43 -2.33 6.42
N ILE A 80 2.96 -2.79 7.55
CA ILE A 80 4.04 -3.78 7.60
C ILE A 80 3.39 -5.14 7.87
N GLU A 81 3.50 -6.07 6.95
CA GLU A 81 2.95 -7.42 7.06
C GLU A 81 4.08 -8.45 7.07
N LYS A 82 3.71 -9.73 7.22
CA LYS A 82 4.64 -10.86 7.01
C LYS A 82 5.17 -10.85 5.58
N ALA A 83 6.37 -11.39 5.36
CA ALA A 83 6.95 -11.54 4.03
C ALA A 83 5.97 -12.23 3.06
N GLY A 84 5.81 -11.66 1.85
CA GLY A 84 4.80 -12.07 0.88
C GLY A 84 3.41 -11.43 1.07
N GLY A 85 3.21 -10.67 2.15
CA GLY A 85 1.94 -10.04 2.49
C GLY A 85 0.89 -11.00 3.05
N VAL A 86 -0.30 -10.47 3.25
CA VAL A 86 -1.46 -11.19 3.81
C VAL A 86 -2.72 -10.92 2.99
N PRO A 87 -3.70 -11.84 2.99
CA PRO A 87 -4.98 -11.64 2.31
C PRO A 87 -5.89 -10.62 3.02
N VAL A 88 -5.71 -10.44 4.32
CA VAL A 88 -6.43 -9.48 5.17
C VAL A 88 -5.41 -8.85 6.10
N GLY A 89 -5.38 -7.52 6.22
CA GLY A 89 -4.36 -6.81 7.00
C GLY A 89 -4.34 -7.24 8.47
N GLU A 90 -3.16 -7.60 8.97
CA GLU A 90 -2.92 -8.04 10.36
C GLU A 90 -1.93 -7.12 11.08
N GLY A 91 -1.04 -6.47 10.33
CA GLY A 91 0.05 -5.67 10.84
C GLY A 91 -0.27 -4.19 11.07
N PRO A 92 0.69 -3.44 11.64
CA PRO A 92 0.51 -2.02 11.90
C PRO A 92 0.46 -1.21 10.61
N ILE A 93 -0.51 -0.30 10.51
CA ILE A 93 -0.56 0.74 9.47
C ILE A 93 0.51 1.79 9.78
N VAL A 94 1.38 2.07 8.81
CA VAL A 94 2.48 3.03 8.94
C VAL A 94 2.28 4.30 8.13
N ILE A 95 1.45 4.25 7.08
CA ILE A 95 1.05 5.41 6.27
C ILE A 95 -0.44 5.29 5.99
N LEU A 96 -1.16 6.39 6.13
CA LEU A 96 -2.57 6.52 5.77
C LEU A 96 -2.75 7.83 4.98
N GLY A 97 -3.26 7.73 3.76
CA GLY A 97 -3.65 8.85 2.91
C GLY A 97 -5.14 8.79 2.60
N LYS A 98 -5.80 9.94 2.59
CA LYS A 98 -7.23 10.09 2.26
C LYS A 98 -7.36 10.97 1.02
#